data_AF-M0AAW0-F1
#
_entry.id   AF-M0AAW0-F1
#
_cell.length_a   1.000
_cell.length_b   1.000
_cell.length_c   1.000
_cell.angle_alpha   90.00
_cell.angle_beta   90.00
_cell.angle_gamma   90.00
#
_symmetry.space_group_name_H-M   'P 1'
#
loop_
_entity.id
_entity.type
_entity.pdbx_description
1 polymer ?
#
loop_
_entity_poly.entity_id
_entity_poly.type
_entity_poly.pdbx_seq_one_letter_code
_entity_poly.pdbx_strand_id
1 'polypeptide(L)'
;MKYHTLLVASLLDNYRAGHEFPDLLLVVDDSEEIVPHRTVYAGDRFALRIDEDADAQPWARFGSRPWQSWASAWKRLTAHPLDVNHDKHDMALDANLRRIWSWSTALQYIEDLETRRENA
;
A
#
# COMPACT_ATOMS: atom_id res chain seq x y z
N MET A 1 13.25 1.17 9.37
CA MET A 1 14.17 0.78 8.28
C MET A 1 13.50 -0.11 7.25
N LYS A 2 12.87 -1.24 7.63
CA LYS A 2 12.17 -2.21 6.76
C LYS A 2 11.41 -1.58 5.57
N TYR A 3 10.43 -0.70 5.84
CA TYR A 3 9.59 -0.15 4.77
C TYR A 3 10.30 0.80 3.81
N HIS A 4 11.35 1.50 4.25
CA HIS A 4 12.17 2.27 3.30
C HIS A 4 12.89 1.32 2.32
N THR A 5 13.39 0.19 2.81
CA THR A 5 14.06 -0.82 1.98
C THR A 5 13.09 -1.44 0.97
N LEU A 6 11.88 -1.83 1.40
CA LEU A 6 10.88 -2.42 0.50
C LEU A 6 10.42 -1.42 -0.58
N LEU A 7 10.15 -0.17 -0.20
CA LEU A 7 9.78 0.89 -1.15
C LEU A 7 10.88 1.14 -2.18
N VAL A 8 12.15 1.22 -1.73
CA VAL A 8 13.28 1.42 -2.65
C VAL A 8 13.49 0.21 -3.57
N ALA A 9 13.37 -1.01 -3.06
CA ALA A 9 13.46 -2.23 -3.87
C ALA A 9 12.38 -2.23 -4.96
N SER A 10 11.14 -1.88 -4.60
CA SER A 10 10.02 -1.81 -5.54
C SER A 10 10.20 -0.76 -6.62
N LEU A 11 10.66 0.43 -6.26
CA LEU A 11 10.95 1.47 -7.26
C LEU A 11 12.12 1.05 -8.17
N LEU A 12 13.19 0.51 -7.60
CA LEU A 12 14.36 0.08 -8.35
C LEU A 12 14.03 -1.02 -9.36
N ASP A 13 13.26 -2.02 -8.93
CA ASP A 13 12.88 -3.12 -9.80
C ASP A 13 11.94 -2.62 -10.92
N ASN A 14 11.07 -1.64 -10.65
CA ASN A 14 10.15 -1.08 -11.65
C ASN A 14 10.91 -0.31 -12.71
N TYR A 15 11.87 0.49 -12.28
CA TYR A 15 12.74 1.24 -13.18
C TYR A 15 13.63 0.32 -14.02
N ARG A 16 14.07 -0.82 -13.48
CA ARG A 16 14.82 -1.84 -14.23
C ARG A 16 13.97 -2.55 -15.28
N ALA A 17 12.66 -2.68 -15.03
CA ALA A 17 11.70 -3.18 -16.02
C ALA A 17 11.31 -2.13 -17.08
N GLY A 18 11.78 -0.87 -16.93
CA GLY A 18 11.58 0.21 -17.90
C GLY A 18 10.36 1.09 -17.64
N HIS A 19 9.69 0.91 -16.50
CA HIS A 19 8.56 1.76 -16.12
C HIS A 19 9.05 3.07 -15.52
N GLU A 20 8.32 4.16 -15.79
CA GLU A 20 8.60 5.44 -15.16
C GLU A 20 7.73 5.63 -13.91
N PHE A 21 8.13 6.56 -13.03
CA PHE A 21 7.33 6.87 -11.83
C PHE A 21 5.84 7.18 -12.13
N PRO A 22 5.49 7.93 -13.19
CA PRO A 22 4.11 8.18 -13.53
C PRO A 22 3.31 6.92 -13.80
N ASP A 23 3.95 5.82 -14.22
CA ASP A 23 3.32 4.54 -14.55
C ASP A 23 2.88 3.75 -13.33
N LEU A 24 3.47 4.05 -12.17
CA LEU A 24 3.31 3.24 -10.99
C LEU A 24 1.98 3.46 -10.27
N LEU A 25 1.45 2.33 -9.81
CA LEU A 25 0.23 2.17 -9.06
C LEU A 25 0.58 1.60 -7.68
N LEU A 26 -0.14 2.02 -6.63
CA LEU A 26 -0.32 1.19 -5.45
C LEU A 26 -1.45 0.22 -5.75
N VAL A 27 -1.14 -1.06 -5.78
CA VAL A 27 -2.08 -2.16 -6.00
C VAL A 27 -2.37 -2.82 -4.66
N VAL A 28 -3.63 -3.19 -4.46
CA VAL A 28 -4.12 -3.94 -3.31
C VAL A 28 -4.32 -5.38 -3.77
N ASP A 29 -3.44 -6.27 -3.34
CA ASP A 29 -3.53 -7.69 -3.68
C ASP A 29 -4.16 -8.48 -2.51
N ASP A 30 -4.55 -9.74 -2.78
CA ASP A 30 -4.95 -10.70 -1.74
C ASP A 30 -3.77 -11.01 -0.81
N SER A 31 -4.03 -11.44 0.44
CA SER A 31 -3.00 -11.60 1.47
C SER A 31 -1.92 -12.65 1.18
N GLU A 32 -2.20 -13.63 0.32
CA GLU A 32 -1.26 -14.68 -0.07
C GLU A 32 -0.41 -14.30 -1.30
N GLU A 33 -0.76 -13.20 -1.99
CA GLU A 33 -0.09 -12.79 -3.22
C GLU A 33 1.19 -12.01 -2.90
N ILE A 34 2.34 -12.62 -3.20
CA ILE A 34 3.65 -12.03 -3.00
C ILE A 34 4.40 -11.97 -4.32
N VAL A 35 4.59 -10.76 -4.82
CA VAL A 35 5.42 -10.48 -5.99
C VAL A 35 6.80 -10.03 -5.52
N PRO A 36 7.87 -10.82 -5.77
CA PRO A 36 9.21 -10.51 -5.30
C PRO A 36 9.67 -9.12 -5.72
N HIS A 37 10.24 -8.39 -4.76
CA HIS A 37 10.73 -7.02 -4.94
C HIS A 37 9.67 -5.97 -5.29
N ARG A 38 8.40 -6.34 -5.49
CA ARG A 38 7.27 -5.46 -5.83
C ARG A 38 6.29 -5.26 -4.67
N THR A 39 6.08 -6.30 -3.86
CA THR A 39 5.25 -6.24 -2.65
C THR A 39 5.94 -5.41 -1.56
N VAL A 40 5.26 -4.36 -1.08
CA VAL A 40 5.75 -3.41 -0.06
C VAL A 40 5.11 -3.60 1.31
N TYR A 41 4.00 -4.35 1.38
CA TYR A 41 3.37 -4.81 2.61
C TYR A 41 2.65 -6.13 2.35
N ALA A 42 2.73 -7.04 3.32
CA ALA A 42 1.99 -8.30 3.31
C ALA A 42 1.47 -8.53 4.73
N GLY A 43 0.17 -8.74 4.85
CA GLY A 43 -0.49 -9.12 6.10
C GLY A 43 -1.69 -10.00 5.81
N ASP A 44 -2.32 -10.52 6.85
CA ASP A 44 -3.29 -11.62 6.74
C ASP A 44 -4.56 -11.30 5.92
N ARG A 45 -4.91 -10.01 5.79
CA ARG A 45 -6.14 -9.57 5.10
C ARG A 45 -5.92 -9.07 3.68
N PHE A 46 -4.75 -8.48 3.41
CA PHE A 46 -4.41 -7.93 2.10
C PHE A 46 -2.89 -7.72 2.01
N ALA A 47 -2.38 -7.67 0.79
CA ALA A 47 -1.05 -7.22 0.46
C ALA A 47 -1.11 -5.89 -0.29
N LEU A 48 0.02 -5.17 -0.28
CA LEU A 48 0.19 -3.97 -1.08
C LEU A 48 1.44 -4.11 -1.94
N ARG A 49 1.28 -3.80 -3.22
CA ARG A 49 2.33 -3.86 -4.24
C ARG A 49 2.47 -2.52 -4.95
N ILE A 50 3.66 -2.22 -5.44
CA ILE A 50 3.86 -1.13 -6.39
C ILE A 50 4.28 -1.71 -7.74
N ASP A 51 3.42 -1.55 -8.74
CA ASP A 51 3.63 -2.03 -10.11
C ASP A 51 3.03 -1.05 -11.13
N GLU A 52 3.31 -1.26 -12.41
CA GLU A 52 2.68 -0.56 -13.52
C GLU A 52 1.27 -1.07 -13.84
N ASP A 53 1.04 -2.38 -13.65
CA ASP A 53 -0.22 -3.06 -13.89
C ASP A 53 -0.88 -3.53 -12.58
N ALA A 54 -2.18 -3.30 -12.49
CA ALA A 54 -3.02 -3.73 -11.38
C ALA A 54 -3.82 -5.00 -11.71
N ASP A 55 -3.72 -5.54 -12.93
CA ASP A 55 -4.57 -6.62 -13.42
C ASP A 55 -6.07 -6.28 -13.19
N ALA A 56 -6.75 -7.06 -12.35
CA ALA A 56 -8.14 -6.83 -11.92
C ALA A 56 -8.24 -6.26 -10.49
N GLN A 57 -7.12 -6.00 -9.84
CA GLN A 57 -7.06 -5.61 -8.43
C GLN A 57 -7.35 -4.12 -8.20
N PRO A 58 -7.81 -3.73 -7.01
CA PRO A 58 -7.96 -2.33 -6.65
C PRO A 58 -6.62 -1.59 -6.68
N TRP A 59 -6.62 -0.34 -7.14
CA TRP A 59 -5.37 0.41 -7.31
C TRP A 59 -5.53 1.92 -7.14
N ALA A 60 -4.41 2.61 -6.94
CA ALA A 60 -4.29 4.07 -6.97
C ALA A 60 -3.00 4.53 -7.65
N ARG A 61 -3.11 5.41 -8.64
CA ARG A 61 -1.93 5.93 -9.36
C ARG A 61 -1.15 6.96 -8.55
N PHE A 62 0.18 6.90 -8.61
CA PHE A 62 1.09 7.82 -7.90
C PHE A 62 1.16 9.21 -8.52
N GLY A 63 0.82 9.34 -9.79
CA GLY A 63 0.86 10.61 -10.51
C GLY A 63 2.26 10.94 -11.03
N SER A 64 2.40 12.10 -11.66
CA SER A 64 3.58 12.41 -12.48
C SER A 64 4.85 12.80 -11.72
N ARG A 65 4.80 12.92 -10.39
CA ARG A 65 5.95 13.35 -9.55
C ARG A 65 5.98 12.60 -8.23
N PRO A 66 7.17 12.34 -7.65
CA PRO A 66 7.35 11.60 -6.39
C PRO A 66 6.97 12.40 -5.13
N TRP A 67 6.01 13.32 -5.26
CA TRP A 67 5.52 14.16 -4.15
C TRP A 67 4.15 13.70 -3.65
N GLN A 68 3.59 12.64 -4.25
CA GLN A 68 2.31 12.12 -3.81
C GLN A 68 2.48 11.41 -2.46
N SER A 69 1.80 11.95 -1.45
CA SER A 69 1.79 11.40 -0.10
C SER A 69 1.00 10.09 -0.05
N TRP A 70 1.31 9.25 0.95
CA TRP A 70 0.53 8.05 1.24
C TRP A 70 -0.97 8.35 1.30
N ALA A 71 -1.37 9.33 2.12
CA ALA A 71 -2.78 9.72 2.26
C ALA A 71 -3.45 10.05 0.92
N SER A 72 -2.72 10.60 -0.04
CA SER A 72 -3.26 10.92 -1.36
C SER A 72 -3.48 9.67 -2.21
N ALA A 73 -2.54 8.71 -2.19
CA ALA A 73 -2.70 7.42 -2.86
C ALA A 73 -3.82 6.60 -2.22
N TRP A 74 -3.80 6.46 -0.89
CA TRP A 74 -4.79 5.71 -0.13
C TRP A 74 -6.23 6.18 -0.40
N LYS A 75 -6.47 7.49 -0.41
CA LYS A 75 -7.81 8.07 -0.68
C LYS A 75 -8.31 7.83 -2.11
N ARG A 76 -7.42 7.51 -3.05
CA ARG A 76 -7.73 7.36 -4.47
C ARG A 76 -7.83 5.91 -4.91
N LEU A 77 -7.72 4.96 -3.97
CA LEU A 77 -7.93 3.55 -4.27
C LEU A 77 -9.30 3.36 -4.92
N THR A 78 -9.33 2.60 -6.02
CA THR A 78 -10.58 2.29 -6.74
C THR A 78 -11.55 1.47 -5.87
N ALA A 79 -11.03 0.66 -4.96
CA ALA A 79 -11.75 0.04 -3.86
C ALA A 79 -10.83 -0.09 -2.63
N HIS A 80 -11.41 0.00 -1.43
CA HIS A 80 -10.65 -0.07 -0.19
C HIS A 80 -10.63 -1.51 0.39
N PRO A 81 -9.49 -2.00 0.90
CA PRO A 81 -9.39 -3.35 1.50
C PRO A 81 -9.98 -3.46 2.92
N LEU A 82 -10.54 -2.37 3.47
CA LEU A 82 -11.03 -2.30 4.84
C LEU A 82 -12.56 -2.21 4.85
N ASP A 83 -13.21 -2.94 5.76
CA ASP A 83 -14.68 -2.89 5.93
C ASP A 83 -15.08 -1.74 6.86
N VAL A 84 -14.89 -0.51 6.37
CA VAL A 84 -15.16 0.72 7.14
C VAL A 84 -16.65 0.93 7.46
N ASN A 85 -17.55 0.18 6.82
CA ASN A 85 -18.99 0.30 7.02
C ASN A 85 -19.50 -0.53 8.21
N HIS A 86 -18.81 -1.63 8.56
CA HIS A 86 -19.27 -2.56 9.59
C HIS A 86 -18.27 -2.80 10.72
N ASP A 87 -16.97 -2.51 10.52
CA ASP A 87 -15.93 -2.74 11.51
C ASP A 87 -15.35 -1.41 12.05
N LYS A 88 -15.48 -1.19 13.37
CA LYS A 88 -14.99 0.03 14.04
C LYS A 88 -13.46 0.12 14.06
N HIS A 89 -12.77 -1.01 14.13
CA HIS A 89 -11.32 -1.07 14.07
C HIS A 89 -10.84 -0.63 12.67
N ASP A 90 -11.50 -1.12 11.63
CA ASP A 90 -11.22 -0.74 10.24
C ASP A 90 -11.55 0.72 9.96
N MET A 91 -12.65 1.23 10.50
CA MET A 91 -12.99 2.66 10.42
C MET A 91 -11.89 3.54 11.08
N ALA A 92 -11.38 3.13 12.24
CA ALA A 92 -10.31 3.87 12.93
C ALA A 92 -8.98 3.79 12.17
N LEU A 93 -8.63 2.60 11.66
CA LEU A 93 -7.45 2.37 10.82
C LEU A 93 -7.50 3.27 9.57
N ASP A 94 -8.59 3.23 8.80
CA ASP A 94 -8.76 4.04 7.60
C ASP A 94 -8.67 5.54 7.90
N ALA A 95 -9.35 6.01 8.95
CA ALA A 95 -9.31 7.41 9.36
C ALA A 95 -7.89 7.90 9.67
N ASN A 96 -7.07 7.06 10.30
CA ASN A 96 -5.68 7.38 10.61
C ASN A 96 -4.80 7.34 9.35
N LEU A 97 -4.95 6.33 8.49
CA LEU A 97 -4.22 6.22 7.22
C LEU A 97 -4.46 7.43 6.30
N ARG A 98 -5.67 7.97 6.28
CA ARG A 98 -6.02 9.20 5.52
C ARG A 98 -5.32 10.48 5.99
N ARG A 99 -4.60 10.44 7.12
CA ARG A 99 -3.86 11.57 7.71
C ARG A 99 -2.34 11.42 7.62
N ILE A 100 -1.84 10.21 7.38
CA ILE A 100 -0.40 9.95 7.31
C ILE A 100 0.14 10.32 5.93
N TRP A 101 1.19 11.13 5.90
CA TRP A 101 1.81 11.55 4.64
C TRP A 101 2.94 10.62 4.20
N SER A 102 3.76 10.17 5.16
CA SER A 102 4.92 9.31 4.92
C SER A 102 4.50 7.88 4.61
N TRP A 103 4.98 7.35 3.49
CA TRP A 103 4.76 5.97 3.08
C TRP A 103 5.26 4.96 4.10
N SER A 104 6.51 5.07 4.55
CA SER A 104 7.08 4.13 5.52
C SER A 104 6.35 4.16 6.86
N THR A 105 5.90 5.34 7.29
CA THR A 105 5.13 5.51 8.52
C THR A 105 3.76 4.86 8.41
N ALA A 106 3.09 5.00 7.26
CA ALA A 106 1.78 4.39 7.06
C ALA A 106 1.87 2.86 7.02
N LEU A 107 2.84 2.31 6.28
CA LEU A 107 3.03 0.87 6.21
C LEU A 107 3.38 0.27 7.57
N GLN A 108 4.24 0.94 8.36
CA GLN A 108 4.52 0.54 9.74
C GLN A 108 3.26 0.60 10.62
N TYR A 109 2.44 1.65 10.44
CA TYR A 109 1.21 1.81 11.21
C TYR A 109 0.20 0.70 10.94
N ILE A 110 0.07 0.25 9.67
CA ILE A 110 -0.77 -0.89 9.30
C ILE A 110 -0.25 -2.15 10.01
N GLU A 111 1.04 -2.48 9.86
CA GLU A 111 1.65 -3.67 10.49
C GLU A 111 1.43 -3.68 12.01
N ASP A 112 1.69 -2.56 12.69
CA ASP A 112 1.53 -2.46 14.13
C ASP A 112 0.07 -2.66 14.58
N LEU A 113 -0.91 -2.25 13.77
CA LEU A 113 -2.33 -2.41 14.11
C LEU A 113 -2.87 -3.80 13.77
N GLU A 114 -2.51 -4.38 12.63
CA GLU A 114 -2.88 -5.76 12.31
C GLU A 114 -2.26 -6.73 13.33
N THR A 115 -0.98 -6.56 13.67
CA THR A 115 -0.31 -7.37 14.70
C THR A 115 -1.04 -7.27 16.05
N ARG A 116 -1.52 -6.08 16.44
CA ARG A 116 -2.30 -5.93 17.68
C ARG A 116 -3.67 -6.61 17.60
N ARG A 117 -4.31 -6.60 16.44
CA ARG A 117 -5.61 -7.26 16.20
C ARG A 117 -5.47 -8.78 16.27
N GLU A 118 -4.42 -9.36 15.70
CA GLU A 118 -4.14 -10.80 15.74
C GLU A 118 -3.90 -11.32 17.17
N ASN A 119 -3.34 -10.48 18.03
CA ASN A 119 -3.00 -10.83 19.42
C ASN A 119 -4.11 -10.52 20.44
N ALA A 120 -5.26 -9.98 20.01
CA ALA A 120 -6.38 -9.59 20.86
C ALA A 120 -7.48 -10.66 20.90
#